data_AF-A0A3B8LD90-F1
#
_entry.id   AF-A0A3B8LD90-F1
#
_cell.length_a   1.000
_cell.length_b   1.000
_cell.length_c   1.000
_cell.angle_alpha   90.00
_cell.angle_beta   90.00
_cell.angle_gamma   90.00
#
_symmetry.space_group_name_H-M   'P 1'
#
loop_
_entity.id
_entity.type
_entity.pdbx_description
1 polymer ?
#
loop_
_entity_poly.entity_id
_entity_poly.type
_entity_poly.pdbx_seq_one_letter_code
_entity_poly.pdbx_strand_id
1 'polypeptide(L)'
;MKAIIKNRIFVVISVLFILFLGAGCQVGFEGGYTYNGKSSQGMSCTDGSECLGGVCLTDDYASYCSETCYTDWDCSAGYSCGQTTEGYNVCIKDW
;
A
#
# COMPACT_ATOMS: atom_id res chain seq x y z
N MET A 1 -39.44 35.71 -34.90
CA MET A 1 -38.17 35.20 -35.45
C MET A 1 -37.32 34.68 -34.29
N LYS A 2 -36.80 33.44 -34.43
CA LYS A 2 -35.60 32.81 -33.79
C LYS A 2 -35.46 32.97 -32.26
N ALA A 3 -35.77 31.98 -31.42
CA ALA A 3 -35.16 30.66 -31.26
C ALA A 3 -33.64 30.69 -30.96
N ILE A 4 -33.20 29.79 -30.07
CA ILE A 4 -31.82 29.28 -29.90
C ILE A 4 -30.94 30.03 -28.85
N ILE A 5 -31.31 30.04 -27.56
CA ILE A 5 -30.35 30.38 -26.47
C ILE A 5 -30.30 29.32 -25.33
N LYS A 6 -31.30 28.43 -25.23
CA LYS A 6 -31.38 27.45 -24.12
C LYS A 6 -30.41 26.27 -24.20
N ASN A 7 -29.75 26.02 -25.33
CA ASN A 7 -28.99 24.79 -25.58
C ASN A 7 -27.49 24.87 -25.21
N ARG A 8 -26.92 26.06 -25.00
CA ARG A 8 -25.48 26.21 -24.71
C ARG A 8 -25.14 26.15 -23.22
N ILE A 9 -26.05 26.55 -22.34
CA ILE A 9 -25.83 26.55 -20.88
C ILE A 9 -25.82 25.11 -20.31
N PHE A 10 -26.66 24.22 -20.86
CA PHE A 10 -26.75 22.82 -20.41
C PHE A 10 -25.49 22.00 -20.74
N VAL A 11 -24.85 22.30 -21.87
CA VAL A 11 -23.59 21.65 -22.29
C VAL A 11 -22.43 22.09 -21.39
N VAL A 12 -22.35 23.38 -21.04
CA VAL A 12 -21.27 23.90 -20.18
C VAL A 12 -21.33 23.31 -18.77
N ILE A 13 -22.54 23.13 -18.20
CA ILE A 13 -22.72 22.53 -16.87
C ILE A 13 -22.37 21.03 -16.88
N SER A 14 -22.69 20.31 -17.96
CA SER A 14 -22.38 18.87 -18.08
C SER A 14 -20.88 18.60 -18.26
N VAL A 15 -20.17 19.46 -19.00
CA VAL A 15 -18.71 19.32 -19.19
C VAL A 15 -17.94 19.69 -17.91
N LEU A 16 -18.44 20.63 -17.11
CA LEU A 16 -17.84 20.96 -15.81
C LEU A 16 -17.96 19.80 -14.80
N PHE A 17 -19.07 19.06 -14.83
CA PHE A 17 -19.29 17.92 -13.93
C PHE A 17 -18.38 16.72 -14.26
N ILE A 18 -18.05 16.51 -15.52
CA ILE A 18 -17.16 15.42 -15.97
C ILE A 18 -15.69 15.72 -15.60
N LEU A 19 -15.30 17.00 -15.54
CA LEU A 19 -13.95 17.41 -15.12
C LEU A 19 -13.69 17.26 -13.61
N PHE A 20 -14.73 17.27 -12.75
CA PHE A 20 -14.57 17.08 -11.31
C PHE A 20 -14.62 15.60 -10.86
N LEU A 21 -15.12 14.69 -11.69
CA LEU A 21 -15.19 13.24 -11.38
C LEU A 21 -14.04 12.42 -11.99
N GLY A 22 -13.20 13.03 -12.83
CA GLY A 22 -12.34 12.31 -13.78
C GLY A 22 -10.83 12.35 -13.54
N ALA A 23 -10.34 12.64 -12.33
CA ALA A 23 -8.91 12.54 -12.03
C ALA A 23 -8.63 12.10 -10.59
N GLY A 24 -9.39 11.12 -10.09
CA GLY A 24 -8.91 10.25 -9.03
C GLY A 24 -7.89 9.27 -9.61
N CYS A 25 -6.71 9.76 -10.03
CA CYS A 25 -5.57 8.88 -10.18
C CYS A 25 -5.13 8.52 -8.75
N GLN A 26 -5.76 7.49 -8.19
CA GLN A 26 -5.26 6.79 -7.01
C GLN A 26 -3.93 6.15 -7.40
N VAL A 27 -2.87 6.94 -7.44
CA VAL A 27 -1.54 6.40 -7.21
C VAL A 27 -1.46 6.17 -5.71
N GLY A 28 -2.00 5.03 -5.27
CA GLY A 28 -1.64 4.46 -3.99
C GLY A 28 -0.13 4.20 -4.02
N PHE A 29 0.65 5.18 -3.56
CA PHE A 29 2.08 5.06 -3.34
C PHE A 29 2.31 4.28 -2.03
N GLU A 30 1.79 3.06 -1.98
CA GLU A 30 2.19 2.02 -1.00
C GLU A 30 2.60 0.75 -1.77
N GLY A 31 3.06 0.91 -3.01
CA GLY A 31 3.59 -0.17 -3.81
C GLY A 31 4.96 -0.58 -3.29
N GLY A 32 5.00 -1.51 -2.35
CA GLY A 32 6.25 -2.16 -1.99
C GLY A 32 6.85 -2.86 -3.21
N TYR A 33 8.17 -2.86 -3.24
CA TYR A 33 8.93 -3.34 -4.38
C TYR A 33 8.90 -4.86 -4.37
N THR A 34 8.29 -5.46 -5.39
CA THR A 34 8.42 -6.89 -5.63
C THR A 34 9.74 -7.15 -6.37
N TYR A 35 10.57 -8.04 -5.84
CA TYR A 35 11.82 -8.46 -6.47
C TYR A 35 11.74 -9.95 -6.77
N ASN A 36 11.80 -10.32 -8.06
CA ASN A 36 11.59 -11.71 -8.51
C ASN A 36 10.27 -12.33 -7.99
N GLY A 37 9.20 -11.53 -7.90
CA GLY A 37 7.91 -12.00 -7.40
C GLY A 37 7.83 -12.17 -5.88
N LYS A 38 8.88 -11.78 -5.15
CA LYS A 38 8.87 -11.72 -3.68
C LYS A 38 8.66 -10.30 -3.20
N SER A 39 7.85 -10.15 -2.16
CA SER A 39 7.47 -8.92 -1.48
C SER A 39 8.53 -8.48 -0.46
N SER A 40 8.77 -7.17 -0.41
CA SER A 40 9.62 -6.52 0.61
C SER A 40 8.95 -6.46 1.98
N GLN A 41 9.71 -6.09 3.02
CA GLN A 41 9.17 -5.83 4.35
C GLN A 41 7.97 -4.88 4.31
N GLY A 42 6.95 -5.17 5.13
CA GLY A 42 5.72 -4.40 5.28
C GLY A 42 4.62 -4.71 4.27
N MET A 43 4.94 -5.44 3.21
CA MET A 43 3.95 -5.83 2.21
C MET A 43 3.10 -6.98 2.69
N SER A 44 1.83 -7.00 2.29
CA SER A 44 0.94 -8.11 2.62
C SER A 44 1.46 -9.43 2.05
N CYS A 45 1.26 -10.51 2.81
CA CYS A 45 1.64 -11.86 2.42
C CYS A 45 0.62 -12.88 2.93
N THR A 46 0.56 -14.02 2.25
CA THR A 46 -0.19 -15.20 2.71
C THR A 46 0.75 -16.26 3.29
N ASP A 47 1.99 -16.32 2.79
CA ASP A 47 3.00 -17.30 3.17
C ASP A 47 4.41 -16.68 3.15
N GLY A 48 5.33 -17.25 3.94
CA GLY A 48 6.72 -16.79 4.01
C GLY A 48 7.46 -16.86 2.66
N SER A 49 7.07 -17.77 1.77
CA SER A 49 7.65 -17.91 0.42
C SER A 49 7.45 -16.67 -0.44
N GLU A 50 6.40 -15.90 -0.18
CA GLU A 50 6.10 -14.64 -0.86
C GLU A 50 7.03 -13.51 -0.39
N CYS A 51 7.71 -13.67 0.74
CA CYS A 51 8.53 -12.63 1.33
C CYS A 51 10.01 -12.80 0.93
N LEU A 52 10.69 -11.67 0.68
CA LEU A 52 12.13 -11.66 0.43
C LEU A 52 12.91 -12.24 1.62
N GLY A 53 12.50 -11.88 2.84
CA GLY A 53 13.06 -12.42 4.09
C GLY A 53 12.60 -13.82 4.46
N GLY A 54 11.66 -14.42 3.70
CA GLY A 54 11.12 -15.73 4.00
C GLY A 54 10.14 -15.78 5.20
N VAL A 55 9.82 -14.62 5.79
CA VAL A 55 8.99 -14.54 7.00
C VAL A 55 7.72 -13.74 6.69
N CYS A 56 6.57 -14.37 6.91
CA CYS A 56 5.26 -13.72 6.88
C CYS A 56 4.72 -13.69 8.31
N LEU A 57 4.67 -12.49 8.90
CA LEU A 57 4.11 -12.29 10.24
C LEU A 57 2.62 -12.00 10.12
N THR A 58 1.85 -12.44 11.10
CA THR A 58 0.42 -12.15 11.19
C THR A 58 0.15 -11.47 12.52
N ASP A 59 -0.41 -10.27 12.46
CA ASP A 59 -0.96 -9.56 13.61
C ASP A 59 -2.50 -9.62 13.60
N ASP A 60 -3.14 -8.95 14.56
CA ASP A 60 -4.61 -8.94 14.71
C ASP A 60 -5.36 -8.30 13.53
N TYR A 61 -4.68 -7.49 12.72
CA TYR A 61 -5.23 -6.74 11.59
C TYR A 61 -4.87 -7.34 10.24
N ALA A 62 -3.60 -7.74 10.05
CA ALA A 62 -3.12 -8.22 8.75
C ALA A 62 -1.89 -9.13 8.85
N SER A 63 -1.63 -9.84 7.75
CA SER A 63 -0.36 -10.54 7.52
C SER A 63 0.57 -9.70 6.67
N TYR A 64 1.83 -9.56 7.08
CA TYR A 64 2.84 -8.76 6.40
C TYR A 64 4.23 -9.42 6.40
N CYS A 65 4.99 -9.16 5.34
CA CYS A 65 6.34 -9.64 5.19
C CYS A 65 7.27 -8.95 6.18
N SER A 66 8.12 -9.75 6.82
CA SER A 66 9.17 -9.28 7.70
C SER A 66 10.50 -9.91 7.32
N GLU A 67 11.56 -9.46 7.99
CA GLU A 67 12.92 -9.96 7.86
C GLU A 67 13.49 -10.24 9.25
N THR A 68 14.45 -11.15 9.32
CA THR A 68 15.18 -11.44 10.55
C THR A 68 16.14 -10.30 10.88
N CYS A 69 16.23 -9.93 12.15
CA CYS A 69 17.08 -8.85 12.63
C CYS A 69 17.94 -9.29 13.82
N TYR A 70 19.04 -8.60 14.07
CA TYR A 70 19.79 -8.72 15.32
C TYR A 70 19.59 -7.52 16.23
N THR A 71 19.38 -6.35 15.62
CA THR A 71 19.19 -5.05 16.27
C THR A 71 18.16 -4.23 15.50
N ASP A 72 17.63 -3.17 16.12
CA ASP A 72 16.66 -2.26 15.47
C ASP A 72 17.21 -1.59 14.20
N TRP A 73 18.54 -1.52 14.05
CA TRP A 73 19.22 -0.93 12.89
C TRP A 73 19.17 -1.81 11.65
N ASP A 74 18.88 -3.10 11.81
CA ASP A 74 18.71 -4.03 10.70
C ASP A 74 17.32 -3.86 10.04
N CYS A 75 16.40 -3.20 10.72
CA CYS A 75 15.03 -2.99 10.27
C CYS A 75 14.87 -1.69 9.48
N SER A 76 13.98 -1.67 8.49
CA SER A 76 13.66 -0.43 7.78
C SER A 76 12.97 0.57 8.72
N ALA A 77 13.02 1.86 8.36
CA ALA A 77 12.38 2.90 9.16
C ALA A 77 10.89 2.58 9.42
N GLY A 78 10.47 2.69 10.69
CA GLY A 78 9.12 2.34 11.14
C GLY A 78 8.96 0.90 11.64
N TYR A 79 10.05 0.13 11.69
CA TYR A 79 10.10 -1.21 12.27
C TYR A 79 11.17 -1.27 13.36
N SER A 80 10.94 -2.12 14.35
CA SER A 80 11.84 -2.40 15.46
C SER A 80 12.12 -3.90 15.53
N CYS A 81 13.27 -4.28 16.06
CA CYS A 81 13.66 -5.68 16.16
C CYS A 81 13.02 -6.32 17.39
N GLY A 82 11.98 -7.12 17.15
CA GLY A 82 11.21 -7.82 18.19
C GLY A 82 11.44 -9.32 18.17
N GLN A 83 11.30 -9.95 19.33
CA GLN A 83 11.40 -11.41 19.43
C GLN A 83 10.01 -12.05 19.23
N THR A 84 9.92 -13.09 18.40
CA THR A 84 8.72 -13.91 18.24
C THR A 84 8.55 -14.90 19.39
N THR A 85 7.38 -15.51 19.50
CA THR A 85 7.09 -16.57 20.48
C THR A 85 7.97 -17.81 20.31
N GLU A 86 8.51 -18.01 19.11
CA GLU A 86 9.43 -19.10 18.77
C GLU A 86 10.90 -18.78 19.10
N GLY A 87 11.18 -17.55 19.56
CA GLY A 87 12.48 -17.15 20.09
C GLY A 87 13.45 -16.55 19.08
N TYR A 88 13.03 -16.35 17.83
CA TYR A 88 13.83 -15.66 16.81
C TYR A 88 13.44 -14.18 16.69
N ASN A 89 14.39 -13.36 16.25
CA ASN A 89 14.22 -11.91 16.16
C ASN A 89 13.80 -11.51 14.73
N VAL A 90 12.75 -10.71 14.62
CA VAL A 90 12.17 -10.22 13.37
C VAL A 90 11.79 -8.75 13.49
N CYS A 91 11.78 -8.06 12.37
CA CYS A 91 11.34 -6.68 12.31
C CYS A 91 9.82 -6.59 12.42
N ILE A 92 9.35 -6.16 13.58
CA ILE A 92 7.94 -5.88 13.84
C ILE A 92 7.68 -4.41 13.60
N LYS A 93 6.53 -4.08 13.03
CA LYS A 93 6.15 -2.68 12.85
C LYS A 93 5.89 -2.06 14.23
N ASP A 94 6.36 -0.84 14.45
CA ASP A 94 6.18 -0.06 15.69
C ASP A 94 4.95 0.86 15.46
N TRP A 95 3.82 0.58 16.11
CA TRP A 95 2.52 1.26 15.88
C TRP A 95 2.10 2.01 17.14
#